data_AF-A0A6B3GRN6-F1
#
_entry.id   AF-A0A6B3GRN6-F1
#
_cell.length_a   1.000
_cell.length_b   1.000
_cell.length_c   1.000
_cell.angle_alpha   90.00
_cell.angle_beta   90.00
_cell.angle_gamma   90.00
#
_symmetry.space_group_name_H-M   'P 1'
#
loop_
_entity.id
_entity.type
_entity.pdbx_description
1 polymer ?
#
loop_
_entity_poly.entity_id
_entity_poly.type
_entity_poly.pdbx_seq_one_letter_code
_entity_poly.pdbx_strand_id
1 'polypeptide(L)'
;KKAEGFPLTLKNCGRTVTVKASPQQAVSVDQGSTEILLSLGLADRLAGTATWSDPVMKGLEKANAGVERISENRPSSEKVLDK
;
A
#
# COMPACT_ATOMS: atom_id res chain seq x y z
N LYS A 1 13.94 -16.51 -0.28
CA LYS A 1 13.09 -17.55 0.36
C LYS A 1 11.64 -17.32 -0.04
N LYS A 2 10.88 -18.32 -0.49
CA LYS A 2 9.41 -18.21 -0.55
C LYS A 2 8.93 -17.93 0.89
N ALA A 3 8.18 -16.85 1.08
CA ALA A 3 7.53 -16.60 2.36
C ALA A 3 6.47 -17.69 2.60
N GLU A 4 6.41 -18.24 3.81
CA GLU A 4 5.37 -19.20 4.18
C GLU A 4 3.98 -18.55 4.05
N GLY A 5 2.98 -19.31 3.58
CA GLY A 5 1.62 -18.81 3.39
C GLY A 5 1.21 -18.37 1.98
N PHE A 6 2.04 -18.61 0.94
CA PHE A 6 1.70 -18.31 -0.46
C PHE A 6 1.72 -19.55 -1.37
N PRO A 7 0.85 -19.62 -2.41
CA PRO A 7 -0.11 -18.61 -2.82
C PRO A 7 -1.30 -18.50 -1.86
N LEU A 8 -1.71 -17.27 -1.54
CA LEU A 8 -2.85 -16.98 -0.67
C LEU A 8 -4.05 -16.58 -1.53
N THR A 9 -5.16 -17.28 -1.39
CA THR A 9 -6.42 -16.92 -2.04
C THR A 9 -7.42 -16.42 -1.02
N LEU A 10 -7.99 -15.24 -1.25
CA LEU A 10 -8.95 -14.60 -0.37
C LEU A 10 -10.16 -14.07 -1.15
N LYS A 11 -11.29 -13.94 -0.46
CA LYS A 11 -12.46 -13.19 -0.94
C LYS A 11 -12.36 -11.75 -0.45
N ASN A 12 -12.32 -10.81 -1.38
CA ASN A 12 -12.25 -9.38 -1.09
C ASN A 12 -13.33 -8.65 -1.90
N CYS A 13 -14.31 -8.08 -1.21
CA CYS A 13 -15.43 -7.36 -1.83
C CYS A 13 -16.13 -8.15 -2.95
N GLY A 14 -16.37 -9.45 -2.74
CA GLY A 14 -16.99 -10.35 -3.72
C GLY A 14 -16.06 -10.85 -4.83
N ARG A 15 -14.82 -10.37 -4.91
CA ARG A 15 -13.80 -10.86 -5.85
C ARG A 15 -12.94 -11.94 -5.21
N THR A 16 -12.53 -12.93 -6.00
CA THR A 16 -11.47 -13.87 -5.61
C THR A 16 -10.13 -13.26 -6.03
N VAL A 17 -9.24 -13.03 -5.06
CA VAL A 17 -7.90 -12.50 -5.31
C VAL A 17 -6.88 -13.55 -4.88
N THR A 18 -5.91 -13.85 -5.75
CA THR A 18 -4.80 -14.76 -5.45
C THR A 18 -3.50 -13.99 -5.45
N VAL A 19 -2.87 -13.90 -4.28
CA VAL A 19 -1.55 -13.30 -4.11
C VAL A 19 -0.52 -14.43 -4.21
N LYS A 20 0.39 -14.36 -5.20
CA LYS A 20 1.31 -15.45 -5.52
C LYS A 20 2.52 -15.53 -4.59
N ALA A 21 2.91 -14.39 -4.02
CA ALA A 21 4.04 -14.23 -3.10
C ALA A 21 3.83 -12.95 -2.29
N SER A 22 4.59 -12.79 -1.20
CA SER A 22 4.54 -11.59 -0.37
C SER A 22 4.77 -10.32 -1.22
N PRO A 23 3.85 -9.33 -1.23
CA PRO A 23 3.99 -8.11 -2.02
C PRO A 23 5.29 -7.38 -1.68
N GLN A 24 6.00 -6.91 -2.71
CA GLN A 24 7.25 -6.15 -2.58
C GLN A 24 7.10 -4.69 -2.99
N GLN A 25 6.12 -4.38 -3.85
CA GLN A 25 5.81 -3.04 -4.32
C GLN A 25 4.29 -2.86 -4.31
N ALA A 26 3.77 -2.25 -3.26
CA ALA A 26 2.36 -1.95 -3.09
C ALA A 26 2.10 -0.45 -3.32
N VAL A 27 1.04 -0.14 -4.07
CA VAL A 27 0.48 1.20 -4.09
C VAL A 27 -0.74 1.20 -3.20
N SER A 28 -0.71 2.01 -2.14
CA SER A 28 -1.84 2.17 -1.23
C SER A 28 -2.73 3.32 -1.71
N VAL A 29 -4.03 3.06 -1.80
CA VAL A 29 -5.04 4.05 -2.14
C VAL A 29 -6.00 4.12 -0.97
N ASP A 30 -6.15 5.31 -0.39
CA ASP A 30 -6.80 5.62 0.90
C ASP A 30 -5.81 5.76 2.07
N GLN A 31 -5.99 6.81 2.87
CA GLN A 31 -5.14 7.12 4.02
C GLN A 31 -5.16 5.99 5.07
N GLY A 32 -6.32 5.44 5.40
CA GLY A 32 -6.42 4.38 6.42
C GLY A 32 -5.69 3.11 6.01
N SER A 33 -5.79 2.73 4.74
CA SER A 33 -5.03 1.59 4.19
C SER A 33 -3.52 1.83 4.26
N THR A 34 -3.09 3.07 4.00
CA THR A 34 -1.68 3.46 4.07
C THR A 34 -1.16 3.40 5.50
N GLU A 35 -1.89 3.97 6.45
CA GLU A 35 -1.49 4.02 7.86
C GLU A 35 -1.46 2.63 8.51
N ILE A 36 -2.33 1.69 8.08
CA ILE A 36 -2.23 0.28 8.47
C ILE A 36 -0.89 -0.32 8.02
N LEU A 37 -0.49 -0.13 6.76
CA LEU A 37 0.77 -0.66 6.24
C LEU A 37 1.98 -0.05 6.94
N LEU A 38 1.96 1.26 7.19
CA LEU A 38 2.99 1.97 7.94
C LEU A 38 3.08 1.48 9.40
N SER A 39 1.94 1.26 10.07
CA SER A 39 1.89 0.76 11.45
C SER A 39 2.44 -0.66 11.59
N LEU A 40 2.34 -1.47 10.53
CA LEU A 40 2.95 -2.80 10.44
C LEU A 40 4.46 -2.75 10.11
N GLY A 41 5.04 -1.57 9.93
CA GLY A 41 6.44 -1.39 9.58
C GLY A 41 6.76 -1.70 8.12
N LEU A 42 5.78 -1.69 7.23
CA LEU A 42 5.92 -2.10 5.81
C LEU A 42 6.19 -0.92 4.86
N ALA A 43 6.74 0.18 5.35
CA ALA A 43 7.03 1.36 4.54
C ALA A 43 7.98 1.05 3.38
N ASP A 44 8.91 0.12 3.57
CA ASP A 44 9.87 -0.37 2.57
C ASP A 44 9.20 -1.12 1.39
N ARG A 45 7.93 -1.49 1.52
CA ARG A 45 7.15 -2.19 0.50
C ARG A 45 6.13 -1.29 -0.19
N LEU A 46 6.03 -0.04 0.22
CA LEU A 46 5.16 0.94 -0.42
C LEU A 46 5.90 1.62 -1.57
N ALA A 47 5.44 1.38 -2.79
CA ALA A 47 5.94 2.06 -3.99
C ALA A 47 5.26 3.41 -4.22
N GLY A 48 4.11 3.64 -3.58
CA GLY A 48 3.43 4.94 -3.60
C GLY A 48 2.14 4.96 -2.79
N THR A 49 1.66 6.17 -2.50
CA THR A 49 0.39 6.42 -1.78
C THR A 49 -0.47 7.43 -2.51
N ALA A 50 -1.78 7.37 -2.30
CA ALA A 50 -2.73 8.30 -2.88
C ALA A 50 -3.99 8.44 -2.00
N THR A 51 -4.76 9.50 -2.25
CA THR A 51 -6.03 9.79 -1.57
C THR A 51 -5.86 10.04 -0.07
N TRP A 52 -5.22 11.16 0.30
CA TRP A 52 -5.12 11.61 1.69
C TRP A 52 -6.13 12.71 1.98
N SER A 53 -6.73 12.68 3.16
CA SER A 53 -7.69 13.69 3.63
C SER A 53 -7.14 14.54 4.75
N ASP A 54 -6.26 13.98 5.58
CA ASP A 54 -5.78 14.56 6.82
C ASP A 54 -4.26 14.43 6.94
N PRO A 55 -3.62 15.16 7.88
CA PRO A 55 -2.25 14.85 8.26
C PRO A 55 -2.11 13.36 8.63
N VAL A 56 -0.95 12.79 8.32
CA VAL A 56 -0.65 11.40 8.70
C VAL A 56 -0.74 11.22 10.22
N MET A 57 -1.25 10.06 10.64
CA MET A 57 -1.35 9.68 12.05
C MET A 57 -0.02 9.88 12.79
N LYS A 58 -0.13 10.47 13.98
CA LYS A 58 1.02 10.78 14.85
C LYS A 58 1.88 9.54 15.10
N GLY A 59 3.18 9.69 14.93
CA GLY A 59 4.18 8.62 15.08
C GLY A 59 4.52 7.89 13.78
N LEU A 60 3.77 8.09 12.70
CA LEU A 60 4.06 7.51 11.39
C LEU A 60 4.79 8.47 10.43
N GLU A 61 5.04 9.72 10.84
CA GLU A 61 5.58 10.79 9.98
C GLU A 61 6.89 10.36 9.30
N LYS A 62 7.79 9.73 10.06
CA LYS A 62 9.08 9.25 9.54
C LYS A 62 8.91 8.13 8.51
N ALA A 63 8.01 7.19 8.78
CA ALA A 63 7.75 6.07 7.88
C ALA A 63 7.07 6.56 6.59
N ASN A 64 6.12 7.49 6.71
CA ASN A 64 5.40 8.08 5.59
C ASN A 64 6.31 8.95 4.70
N ALA A 65 7.24 9.71 5.29
CA ALA A 65 8.14 10.58 4.53
C ALA A 65 9.04 9.84 3.52
N GLY A 66 9.23 8.53 3.70
CA GLY A 66 9.97 7.68 2.76
C GLY A 66 9.15 7.18 1.58
N VAL A 67 7.85 7.48 1.52
CA VAL A 67 6.93 6.93 0.52
C VAL A 67 6.37 8.06 -0.33
N GLU A 68 6.51 7.92 -1.65
CA GLU A 68 6.02 8.94 -2.58
C GLU A 68 4.49 9.03 -2.57
N ARG A 69 3.96 10.25 -2.47
CA ARG A 69 2.55 10.52 -2.74
C ARG A 69 2.37 10.77 -4.24
N ILE A 70 1.78 9.80 -4.93
CA ILE A 70 1.69 9.79 -6.40
C ILE A 70 0.49 10.58 -6.92
N SER A 71 -0.49 10.86 -6.04
CA SER A 71 -1.66 11.69 -6.33
C SER A 71 -2.23 12.24 -5.02
N GLU A 72 -2.79 13.45 -5.09
CA GLU A 72 -3.55 14.02 -3.97
C GLU A 72 -4.85 13.24 -3.72
N ASN A 73 -5.52 12.86 -4.81
CA ASN A 73 -6.80 12.14 -4.85
C ASN A 73 -6.60 10.74 -5.46
N ARG A 74 -7.62 10.21 -6.14
CA ARG A 74 -7.51 8.97 -6.91
C ARG A 74 -6.39 9.08 -7.96
N PRO A 75 -5.44 8.12 -8.02
CA PRO A 75 -4.37 8.13 -9.03
C PRO A 75 -4.90 7.67 -10.40
N SER A 76 -4.24 8.11 -11.48
CA SER A 76 -4.45 7.54 -12.81
C SER A 76 -3.81 6.15 -12.89
N SER A 77 -4.24 5.33 -13.86
CA SER A 77 -3.66 3.99 -14.06
C SER A 77 -2.18 4.07 -14.43
N GLU A 78 -1.79 5.04 -15.25
CA GLU A 78 -0.40 5.26 -15.68
C GLU A 78 0.49 5.60 -14.50
N LYS A 79 0.03 6.49 -13.60
CA LYS A 79 0.76 6.82 -12.37
C LYS A 79 0.98 5.62 -11.44
N VAL A 80 0.07 4.64 -11.46
CA VAL A 80 0.23 3.38 -10.72
C VAL A 80 1.21 2.45 -11.42
N LEU A 81 1.16 2.36 -12.75
CA LEU A 81 2.03 1.48 -13.55
C LEU A 81 3.48 1.97 -13.63
N ASP A 82 3.73 3.26 -13.39
CA ASP A 82 5.08 3.85 -13.31
C ASP A 82 5.83 3.50 -12.00
N LYS A 83 5.19 2.79 -11.06
CA LYS A 83 5.75 2.40 -9.76
C LYS A 83 6.15 0.94 -9.72
#